data_AF-A0ABD4Y5M0-F1
#
_entry.id   AF-A0ABD4Y5M0-F1
#
_cell.length_a   1.000
_cell.length_b   1.000
_cell.length_c   1.000
_cell.angle_alpha   90.00
_cell.angle_beta   90.00
_cell.angle_gamma   90.00
#
_symmetry.space_group_name_H-M   'P 1'
#
loop_
_entity.id
_entity.type
_entity.pdbx_description
1 polymer ?
#
loop_
_entity_poly.entity_id
_entity_poly.type
_entity_poly.pdbx_seq_one_letter_code
_entity_poly.pdbx_strand_id
1 'polypeptide(L)'
;MPARLAIGWHSIAFLAAFALLAALGWQGKRTQETLLQTNRAVSHSLEVITSVQAILSSLQDIETGSRGFILTGDASYLEPYERGLNQLEGYRRSLEQLVEGRSYPDQRWFRTLDATIAERLQVA
;
A
#
# COMPACT_ATOMS: atom_id res chain seq x y z
N MET A 1 46.56 44.13 36.63
CA MET A 1 45.89 42.87 37.03
C MET A 1 45.50 42.13 35.76
N PRO A 2 46.17 41.03 35.36
CA PRO A 2 45.81 40.36 34.11
C PRO A 2 44.64 39.40 34.37
N ALA A 3 43.49 39.67 33.74
CA ALA A 3 42.38 38.73 33.65
C ALA A 3 42.86 37.51 32.86
N ARG A 4 43.30 36.47 33.58
CA ARG A 4 43.68 35.20 32.97
C ARG A 4 42.43 34.59 32.35
N LEU A 5 42.55 34.23 31.07
CA LEU A 5 41.55 33.58 30.23
C LEU A 5 40.99 32.30 30.90
N ALA A 6 40.04 32.44 31.84
CA ALA A 6 39.21 31.34 32.34
C ALA A 6 38.14 30.90 31.30
N ILE A 7 38.13 31.57 30.15
CA ILE A 7 37.18 31.45 29.05
C ILE A 7 37.46 30.18 28.21
N GLY A 8 38.69 29.64 28.20
CA GLY A 8 39.04 28.53 27.32
C GLY A 8 38.29 27.22 27.58
N TRP A 9 38.21 26.78 28.84
CA TRP A 9 37.67 25.45 29.15
C TRP A 9 36.14 25.39 29.09
N HIS A 10 35.46 26.42 29.62
CA HIS A 10 34.00 26.48 29.62
C HIS A 10 33.42 26.63 28.21
N SER A 11 34.08 27.42 27.34
CA SER A 11 33.65 27.55 25.94
C SER A 11 33.83 26.25 25.16
N ILE A 12 34.92 25.50 25.40
CA ILE A 12 35.13 24.18 24.80
C ILE A 12 34.06 23.19 25.27
N ALA A 13 33.79 23.13 26.58
CA ALA A 13 32.76 22.27 27.14
C ALA A 13 31.36 22.62 26.60
N PHE A 14 31.07 23.92 26.46
CA PHE A 14 29.82 24.41 25.88
C PHE A 14 29.66 24.00 24.40
N LEU A 15 30.71 24.18 23.59
CA LEU A 15 30.69 23.77 22.18
C LEU A 15 30.53 22.26 22.03
N ALA A 16 31.19 21.46 22.89
CA ALA A 16 31.05 20.01 22.90
C ALA A 16 29.62 19.58 23.25
N ALA A 17 29.01 20.18 24.28
CA ALA A 17 27.62 19.92 24.65
C ALA A 17 26.64 20.33 23.54
N PHE A 18 26.88 21.48 22.90
CA PHE A 18 26.08 21.95 21.76
C PHE A 18 26.17 21.00 20.56
N ALA A 19 27.37 20.53 20.22
CA ALA A 19 27.58 19.56 19.14
C ALA A 19 26.88 18.22 19.43
N LEU A 20 26.93 17.76 20.69
CA LEU A 20 26.21 16.55 21.13
C LEU A 20 24.70 16.69 20.96
N LEU A 21 24.13 17.83 21.39
CA LEU A 21 22.69 18.11 21.23
C LEU A 21 22.30 18.18 19.75
N ALA A 22 23.11 18.81 18.91
CA ALA A 22 22.87 18.88 17.47
C ALA A 22 22.90 17.49 16.81
N ALA A 23 23.87 16.64 17.20
CA ALA A 23 23.97 15.27 16.70
C ALA A 23 22.76 14.42 17.10
N LEU A 24 22.33 14.50 18.37
CA LEU A 24 21.14 13.82 18.87
C LEU A 24 19.86 14.30 18.16
N GLY A 25 19.73 15.61 17.94
CA GLY A 25 18.62 16.19 17.18
C GLY A 25 18.58 15.71 15.72
N TRP A 26 19.75 15.61 15.08
CA TRP A 26 19.88 15.09 13.71
C TRP A 26 19.54 13.60 13.62
N GLN A 27 20.05 12.79 14.56
CA GLN A 27 19.78 11.36 14.66
C GLN A 27 18.29 11.09 14.92
N GLY A 28 17.64 11.91 15.75
CA GLY A 28 16.20 11.84 15.99
C GLY A 28 15.37 12.07 14.72
N LYS A 29 15.73 13.09 13.91
CA LYS A 29 15.04 13.36 12.64
C LYS A 29 15.17 12.21 11.63
N ARG A 30 16.37 11.63 11.50
CA ARG A 30 16.60 10.48 10.61
C ARG A 30 15.74 9.27 10.98
N THR A 31 15.62 8.97 12.28
CA THR A 31 14.78 7.86 12.76
C THR A 31 13.29 8.08 12.48
N GLN A 32 12.77 9.30 12.63
CA GLN A 32 11.36 9.60 12.35
C GLN A 32 11.01 9.44 10.86
N GLU A 33 11.90 9.86 9.96
CA GLU A 33 11.69 9.71 8.52
C GLU A 33 11.59 8.23 8.11
N THR A 34 12.47 7.38 8.63
CA THR A 34 12.44 5.93 8.37
C THR A 34 11.16 5.29 8.89
N LEU A 35 10.70 5.63 10.11
CA LEU A 35 9.46 5.09 10.66
C LEU A 35 8.23 5.49 9.83
N LEU A 36 8.18 6.73 9.35
CA LEU A 36 7.10 7.20 8.48
C LEU A 36 7.13 6.49 7.12
N GLN A 37 8.30 6.25 6.56
CA GLN A 37 8.44 5.51 5.30
C GLN A 37 8.01 4.04 5.44
N THR A 38 8.42 3.36 6.51
CA THR A 38 8.00 1.98 6.79
C THR A 38 6.49 1.87 6.97
N ASN A 39 5.88 2.77 7.76
CA ASN A 39 4.43 2.78 7.95
C ASN A 39 3.68 3.00 6.62
N ARG A 40 4.16 3.94 5.79
CA ARG A 40 3.57 4.15 4.46
C ARG A 40 3.67 2.92 3.56
N ALA A 41 4.81 2.22 3.57
CA ALA A 41 4.99 1.00 2.79
C ALA A 41 4.07 -0.14 3.26
N VAL A 42 3.89 -0.30 4.56
CA VAL A 42 2.95 -1.27 5.13
C VAL A 42 1.51 -0.91 4.76
N SER A 43 1.09 0.34 4.97
CA SER A 43 -0.27 0.80 4.60
C SER A 43 -0.56 0.55 3.13
N HIS A 44 0.38 0.91 2.26
CA HIS A 44 0.26 0.71 0.83
C HIS A 44 0.16 -0.76 0.44
N SER A 45 0.94 -1.63 1.10
CA SER A 45 0.87 -3.08 0.85
C SER A 45 -0.49 -3.65 1.26
N LEU A 46 -1.06 -3.17 2.37
CA LEU A 46 -2.40 -3.56 2.82
C LEU A 46 -3.48 -3.07 1.84
N GLU A 47 -3.37 -1.85 1.31
CA GLU A 47 -4.30 -1.32 0.29
C GLU A 47 -4.33 -2.20 -0.98
N VAL A 48 -3.15 -2.66 -1.43
CA VAL A 48 -3.04 -3.57 -2.58
C VAL A 48 -3.64 -4.94 -2.25
N ILE A 49 -3.34 -5.51 -1.09
CA ILE A 49 -3.91 -6.80 -0.64
C ILE A 49 -5.44 -6.72 -0.57
N THR A 50 -5.99 -5.65 0.02
CA THR A 50 -7.44 -5.44 0.12
C THR A 50 -8.08 -5.31 -1.26
N SER A 51 -7.44 -4.59 -2.19
CA SER A 51 -7.96 -4.43 -3.56
C SER A 51 -7.98 -5.77 -4.33
N VAL A 52 -6.94 -6.60 -4.20
CA VAL A 52 -6.91 -7.94 -4.82
C VAL A 52 -7.96 -8.88 -4.20
N GLN A 53 -8.17 -8.83 -2.89
CA GLN A 53 -9.23 -9.62 -2.24
C GLN A 53 -10.63 -9.20 -2.72
N ALA A 54 -10.85 -7.90 -2.92
CA ALA A 54 -12.10 -7.39 -3.45
C ALA A 54 -12.37 -7.88 -4.88
N ILE A 55 -11.35 -7.87 -5.74
CA ILE A 55 -11.41 -8.48 -7.09
C ILE A 55 -11.80 -9.95 -7.02
N LEU A 56 -11.15 -10.73 -6.15
CA LEU A 56 -11.46 -12.15 -5.97
C LEU A 56 -12.90 -12.38 -5.52
N SER A 57 -13.39 -11.58 -4.56
CA SER A 57 -14.77 -11.66 -4.08
C SER A 57 -15.77 -11.37 -5.21
N SER A 58 -15.52 -10.33 -6.02
CA SER A 58 -16.39 -10.00 -7.14
C SER A 58 -16.43 -11.12 -8.19
N LEU A 59 -15.31 -11.79 -8.47
CA LEU A 59 -15.28 -12.96 -9.35
C LEU A 59 -16.09 -14.14 -8.78
N GLN A 60 -16.02 -14.36 -7.46
CA GLN A 60 -16.83 -15.39 -6.80
C GLN A 60 -18.32 -15.10 -6.91
N ASP A 61 -18.74 -13.84 -6.77
CA ASP A 61 -20.13 -13.42 -6.96
C ASP A 61 -20.59 -13.64 -8.40
N ILE A 62 -19.74 -13.32 -9.39
CA ILE A 62 -19.98 -13.58 -10.81
C ILE A 62 -20.16 -15.07 -11.07
N GLU A 63 -19.24 -15.91 -10.61
CA GLU A 63 -19.29 -17.36 -10.82
C GLU A 63 -20.49 -17.99 -10.11
N THR A 64 -20.79 -17.57 -8.87
CA THR A 64 -21.92 -18.08 -8.10
C THR A 64 -23.25 -17.68 -8.73
N GLY A 65 -23.37 -16.43 -9.18
CA GLY A 65 -24.54 -15.93 -9.88
C GLY A 65 -24.79 -16.65 -11.20
N SER A 66 -23.75 -16.79 -12.04
CA SER A 66 -23.88 -17.52 -13.30
C SER A 66 -24.29 -18.97 -13.08
N ARG A 67 -23.56 -19.71 -12.22
CA ARG A 67 -23.86 -21.11 -11.91
C ARG A 67 -25.28 -21.28 -11.36
N GLY A 68 -25.71 -20.40 -10.46
CA GLY A 68 -27.05 -20.44 -9.89
C GLY A 68 -28.14 -20.26 -10.95
N PHE A 69 -27.98 -19.28 -11.85
CA PHE A 69 -28.91 -19.06 -12.96
C PHE A 69 -28.93 -20.26 -13.92
N ILE A 70 -27.77 -20.76 -14.35
CA ILE A 70 -27.68 -21.90 -15.27
C ILE A 70 -28.33 -23.16 -14.68
N LEU A 71 -28.15 -23.41 -13.39
CA LEU A 71 -28.68 -24.61 -12.72
C LEU A 71 -30.18 -24.54 -12.44
N THR A 72 -30.72 -23.34 -12.20
CA THR A 72 -32.09 -23.18 -11.67
C THR A 72 -33.04 -22.44 -12.62
N GLY A 73 -32.52 -21.62 -13.52
CA GLY A 73 -33.29 -20.67 -14.34
C GLY A 73 -33.84 -19.47 -13.56
N ASP A 74 -33.51 -19.33 -12.27
CA ASP A 74 -34.01 -18.22 -11.44
C ASP A 74 -33.18 -16.95 -11.65
N ALA A 75 -33.84 -15.90 -12.15
CA ALA A 75 -33.25 -14.60 -12.42
C ALA A 75 -32.70 -13.90 -11.16
N SER A 76 -33.07 -14.32 -9.94
CA SER A 76 -32.49 -13.79 -8.70
C SER A 76 -30.97 -13.97 -8.62
N TYR A 77 -30.44 -15.02 -9.27
CA TYR A 77 -28.99 -15.25 -9.37
C TYR A 77 -28.26 -14.31 -10.34
N LEU A 78 -28.97 -13.54 -11.16
CA LEU A 78 -28.36 -12.51 -12.01
C LEU A 78 -27.94 -11.27 -11.21
N GLU A 79 -28.55 -11.03 -10.05
CA GLU A 79 -28.18 -9.90 -9.19
C GLU A 79 -26.71 -9.94 -8.71
N PRO A 80 -26.19 -11.04 -8.11
CA PRO A 80 -24.78 -11.13 -7.75
C PRO A 80 -23.86 -11.11 -8.98
N TYR A 81 -24.30 -11.63 -10.13
CA TYR A 81 -23.54 -11.58 -11.37
C TYR A 81 -23.30 -10.14 -11.85
N GLU A 82 -24.38 -9.36 -12.02
CA GLU A 82 -24.31 -7.97 -12.47
C GLU A 82 -23.56 -7.08 -11.46
N ARG A 83 -23.80 -7.31 -10.16
CA ARG A 83 -23.10 -6.59 -9.10
C ARG A 83 -21.60 -6.88 -9.12
N GLY A 84 -21.22 -8.16 -9.25
CA GLY A 84 -19.82 -8.57 -9.30
C GLY A 84 -19.09 -7.99 -10.52
N LEU A 85 -19.72 -7.95 -11.70
CA LEU A 85 -19.15 -7.30 -12.89
C LEU A 85 -18.86 -5.81 -12.67
N ASN A 86 -19.82 -5.09 -12.11
CA ASN A 86 -19.66 -3.66 -11.84
C ASN A 86 -18.56 -3.37 -10.81
N GLN A 87 -18.48 -4.19 -9.76
CA GLN A 87 -17.47 -4.04 -8.71
C GLN A 87 -16.06 -4.40 -9.19
N LEU A 88 -15.94 -5.46 -10.00
CA LEU A 88 -14.68 -5.92 -10.57
C LEU A 88 -13.95 -4.82 -11.33
N GLU A 89 -14.64 -4.11 -12.22
CA GLU A 89 -14.06 -2.98 -12.97
C GLU A 89 -13.66 -1.80 -12.08
N GLY A 90 -14.37 -1.59 -10.97
CA GLY A 90 -14.00 -0.60 -9.95
C GLY A 90 -12.70 -0.96 -9.26
N TYR A 91 -12.61 -2.18 -8.71
CA TYR A 91 -11.44 -2.63 -7.97
C TYR A 91 -10.21 -2.82 -8.85
N ARG A 92 -10.38 -3.25 -10.11
CA ARG A 92 -9.28 -3.35 -11.09
C ARG A 92 -8.62 -2.00 -11.34
N ARG A 93 -9.40 -0.94 -11.56
CA ARG A 93 -8.87 0.42 -11.75
C ARG A 93 -8.19 0.96 -10.50
N SER A 94 -8.75 0.72 -9.31
CA SER A 94 -8.11 1.11 -8.05
C SER A 94 -6.77 0.41 -7.86
N LEU A 95 -6.70 -0.89 -8.17
CA LEU A 95 -5.46 -1.65 -8.09
C LEU A 95 -4.41 -1.14 -9.08
N GLU A 96 -4.81 -0.83 -10.31
CA GLU A 96 -3.92 -0.24 -11.33
C GLU A 96 -3.28 1.06 -10.80
N GLN A 97 -4.09 1.96 -10.25
CA GLN A 97 -3.62 3.23 -9.67
C GLN A 97 -2.67 3.05 -8.49
N LEU A 98 -2.92 2.05 -7.63
CA LEU A 98 -2.04 1.74 -6.51
C LEU A 98 -0.67 1.25 -6.99
N VAL A 99 -0.62 0.51 -8.10
CA VAL A 99 0.60 -0.15 -8.58
C VAL A 99 1.42 0.71 -9.56
N GLU A 100 0.81 1.73 -10.19
CA GLU A 100 1.47 2.64 -11.16
C GLU A 100 2.55 3.54 -10.52
N GLY A 101 2.49 3.77 -9.20
CA GLY A 101 3.20 4.87 -8.54
C GLY A 101 4.58 4.59 -7.94
N ARG A 102 4.93 3.38 -7.50
CA ARG A 102 6.25 3.05 -6.90
C ARG A 102 6.61 1.57 -6.98
N SER A 103 7.92 1.31 -6.92
CA SER A 103 8.68 0.04 -6.86
C SER A 103 7.94 -1.22 -6.39
N TYR A 104 6.96 -1.69 -7.14
CA TYR A 104 6.68 -3.12 -7.20
C TYR A 104 7.78 -3.76 -8.05
N PRO A 105 8.54 -4.73 -7.52
CA PRO A 105 9.50 -5.46 -8.32
C PRO A 105 8.70 -6.30 -9.32
N ASP A 106 8.60 -5.78 -10.54
CA ASP A 106 7.94 -6.37 -11.70
C ASP A 106 6.40 -6.27 -11.72
N GLN A 107 5.84 -5.53 -12.70
CA GLN A 107 4.39 -5.45 -12.97
C GLN A 107 3.83 -6.70 -13.69
N ARG A 108 4.64 -7.73 -13.94
CA ARG A 108 4.19 -8.98 -14.56
C ARG A 108 3.02 -9.62 -13.82
N TRP A 109 3.01 -9.59 -12.49
CA TRP A 109 1.93 -10.21 -11.71
C TRP A 109 0.57 -9.56 -12.00
N PHE A 110 0.52 -8.25 -12.24
CA PHE A 110 -0.71 -7.54 -12.56
C PHE A 110 -1.24 -7.96 -13.93
N ARG A 111 -0.35 -8.13 -14.91
CA ARG A 111 -0.70 -8.69 -16.22
C ARG A 111 -1.22 -10.12 -16.12
N THR A 112 -0.60 -10.95 -15.28
CA THR A 112 -1.08 -12.31 -15.03
C THR A 112 -2.45 -12.30 -14.36
N LEU A 113 -2.69 -11.38 -13.41
CA LEU A 113 -3.99 -11.21 -12.77
C LEU A 113 -5.06 -10.83 -13.79
N ASP A 114 -4.82 -9.82 -14.62
CA ASP A 114 -5.76 -9.41 -15.68
C ASP A 114 -6.06 -10.54 -16.66
N ALA A 115 -5.03 -11.28 -17.10
CA ALA A 115 -5.22 -12.44 -17.96
C ALA A 115 -6.08 -13.53 -17.29
N THR A 116 -5.82 -13.80 -16.01
CA THR A 116 -6.58 -14.81 -15.23
C THR A 116 -8.02 -14.38 -15.00
N ILE A 117 -8.27 -13.08 -14.74
CA ILE A 117 -9.61 -12.50 -14.65
C ILE A 117 -10.36 -12.75 -15.96
N ALA A 118 -9.75 -12.39 -17.09
CA ALA A 118 -10.37 -12.55 -18.41
C ALA A 118 -10.71 -14.01 -18.72
N GLU A 119 -9.82 -14.94 -18.38
CA GLU A 119 -10.08 -16.38 -18.52
C GLU A 119 -11.26 -16.84 -17.65
N ARG A 120 -11.34 -16.39 -16.39
CA ARG A 120 -12.42 -16.76 -15.47
C ARG A 120 -13.79 -16.24 -15.92
N LEU A 121 -13.83 -15.04 -16.49
CA LEU A 121 -15.06 -14.46 -17.03
C LEU A 121 -15.58 -15.18 -18.28
N GLN A 122 -14.74 -15.93 -19.00
CA GLN A 122 -15.18 -16.72 -20.16
C GLN A 122 -15.81 -18.06 -19.76
N VAL A 123 -15.47 -18.56 -18.57
CA VAL A 123 -15.93 -19.87 -18.05
C VAL A 123 -17.19 -19.73 -17.21
N ALA A 124 -17.43 -18.53 -16.66
CA ALA A 124 -18.67 -18.17 -15.97
C ALA A 124 -19.76 -17.83 -16.99
#